data_AF-A0ABD6E5Z4-F1
#
_entry.id   AF-A0ABD6E5Z4-F1
#
_cell.length_a   1.000
_cell.length_b   1.000
_cell.length_c   1.000
_cell.angle_alpha   90.00
_cell.angle_beta   90.00
_cell.angle_gamma   90.00
#
_symmetry.space_group_name_H-M   'P 1'
#
loop_
_entity.id
_entity.type
_entity.pdbx_description
1 polymer ?
#
loop_
_entity_poly.entity_id
_entity_poly.type
_entity_poly.pdbx_seq_one_letter_code
_entity_poly.pdbx_strand_id
1 'polypeptide(L)'
;MKVAGRTYKKTQLLANLREAPHITELSLVSVSRSGLEGAIEKLKSRYHASEQKTRIDDGHSNKNDGEEPMQTLHFRIPCNVHTRQVKPNLTEREWKLFEERKNFWESGGYTYNDLKDKNDFGVEWTGVRSFLETLPKPVCIISHNGIKYDYRVLHAELERRDLLQSKAFPDEVFFVDSYLMLLDLEKHHHDELRFFTNLVDWKRIFTASGLPRADDMAEAAVFPKQDFELSQDQRISANDIDCNSMKSESPREENIVEDEDDLMLLRRELNEHEMGYSTPKKECDESQNTKRRGLKRRLFAELMADHPLQFAQTKNWSPARKKRIRPSLLKRTTDGDWFFDNYLSVQYFKERGIFKLSNLYEQLIGVKFDSHHAQDDCEALMFVCIAYAEEFLEYVDQRAVEFPF
;
A
#
# COMPACT_ATOMS: atom_id res chain seq x y z
N MET A 1 5.02 -11.48 -11.73
CA MET A 1 6.03 -11.66 -12.81
C MET A 1 6.96 -10.47 -12.80
N LYS A 2 8.09 -10.57 -12.11
CA LYS A 2 8.97 -9.42 -11.96
C LYS A 2 9.82 -9.22 -13.21
N VAL A 3 9.69 -8.04 -13.81
CA VAL A 3 10.57 -7.57 -14.87
C VAL A 3 11.52 -6.56 -14.26
N ALA A 4 12.83 -6.82 -14.34
CA ALA A 4 13.85 -5.85 -13.95
C ALA A 4 13.80 -4.67 -14.94
N GLY A 5 13.03 -3.64 -14.60
CA GLY A 5 12.91 -2.46 -15.42
C GLY A 5 12.00 -1.40 -14.84
N ARG A 6 12.57 -0.46 -14.08
CA ARG A 6 12.13 0.95 -14.16
C ARG A 6 13.17 1.89 -13.55
N THR A 7 13.78 2.70 -14.41
CA THR A 7 13.40 4.11 -14.60
C THR A 7 13.74 4.48 -16.04
N TYR A 8 12.74 4.56 -16.92
CA TYR A 8 12.92 5.16 -18.24
C TYR A 8 12.83 6.67 -18.04
N LYS A 9 13.83 7.42 -18.55
CA LYS A 9 13.75 8.88 -18.67
C LYS A 9 12.51 9.25 -19.49
N LYS A 10 11.44 9.65 -18.80
CA LYS A 10 10.47 10.76 -19.02
C LYS A 10 10.15 11.30 -20.44
N THR A 11 10.45 10.62 -21.54
CA THR A 11 10.15 11.16 -22.90
C THR A 11 9.90 10.10 -23.99
N GLN A 12 9.68 8.84 -23.64
CA GLN A 12 9.15 7.84 -24.56
C GLN A 12 8.27 6.88 -23.76
N LEU A 13 6.96 7.16 -23.73
CA LEU A 13 5.98 6.08 -23.79
C LEU A 13 6.41 5.21 -24.98
N LEU A 14 7.13 4.12 -24.73
CA LEU A 14 7.47 3.14 -25.75
C LEU A 14 6.14 2.53 -26.21
N ALA A 15 5.54 3.16 -27.22
CA ALA A 15 4.33 2.73 -27.91
C ALA A 15 4.57 1.45 -28.73
N ASN A 16 5.82 0.98 -28.80
CA ASN A 16 6.21 -0.21 -29.53
C ASN A 16 6.44 -1.39 -28.56
N LEU A 17 5.58 -2.41 -28.65
CA LEU A 17 5.70 -3.67 -27.90
C LEU A 17 7.08 -4.34 -28.12
N ARG A 18 7.70 -4.12 -29.27
CA ARG A 18 9.04 -4.64 -29.58
C ARG A 18 10.13 -4.11 -28.63
N GLU A 19 9.95 -2.91 -28.09
CA GLU A 19 10.92 -2.22 -27.22
C GLU A 19 10.67 -2.49 -25.73
N ALA A 20 9.66 -3.30 -25.37
CA ALA A 20 9.44 -3.69 -23.99
C ALA A 20 10.67 -4.43 -23.42
N PRO A 21 10.94 -4.36 -22.10
CA PRO A 21 11.98 -5.19 -21.50
C PRO A 21 11.72 -6.70 -21.71
N HIS A 22 12.77 -7.50 -21.58
CA HIS A 22 12.66 -8.96 -21.65
C HIS A 22 12.42 -9.60 -20.29
N ILE A 23 11.73 -10.73 -20.27
CA ILE A 23 11.54 -11.52 -19.05
C ILE A 23 12.82 -12.31 -18.76
N THR A 24 13.36 -12.13 -17.55
CA THR A 24 14.48 -12.93 -17.02
C THR A 24 14.04 -13.91 -15.93
N GLU A 25 12.90 -13.63 -15.30
CA GLU A 25 12.30 -14.46 -14.25
C GLU A 25 10.77 -14.37 -14.32
N LEU A 26 10.11 -15.52 -14.16
CA LEU A 26 8.67 -15.61 -14.01
C LEU A 26 8.37 -16.52 -12.82
N SER A 27 7.57 -16.05 -11.88
CA SER A 27 7.07 -16.86 -10.77
C SER A 27 5.56 -16.77 -10.69
N LEU A 28 4.93 -17.90 -10.39
CA LEU A 28 3.51 -18.04 -10.09
C LEU A 28 3.37 -18.80 -8.79
N VAL A 29 2.62 -18.24 -7.84
CA VAL A 29 2.23 -18.88 -6.59
C VAL A 29 0.73 -19.10 -6.66
N SER A 30 0.30 -20.36 -6.63
CA SER A 30 -1.12 -20.73 -6.75
C SER A 30 -1.66 -21.30 -5.45
N VAL A 31 -2.88 -20.89 -5.09
CA VAL A 31 -3.63 -21.39 -3.94
C VAL A 31 -5.07 -21.69 -4.41
N SER A 32 -5.68 -22.75 -3.89
CA SER A 32 -7.08 -23.05 -4.18
C SER A 32 -8.00 -22.04 -3.50
N ARG A 33 -9.24 -21.87 -4.02
CA ARG A 33 -10.25 -21.00 -3.38
C ARG A 33 -10.48 -21.36 -1.91
N SER A 34 -10.65 -22.64 -1.60
CA SER A 34 -10.82 -23.11 -0.23
C SER A 34 -9.60 -22.87 0.66
N GLY A 35 -8.39 -22.99 0.10
CA GLY A 35 -7.15 -22.69 0.80
C GLY A 35 -7.02 -21.20 1.12
N LEU A 36 -7.49 -20.35 0.19
CA LEU A 36 -7.48 -18.91 0.32
C LEU A 36 -8.50 -18.43 1.37
N GLU A 37 -9.73 -18.95 1.35
CA GLU A 37 -10.76 -18.70 2.36
C GLU A 37 -10.29 -19.13 3.76
N GLY A 38 -9.67 -20.31 3.87
CA GLY A 38 -9.06 -20.75 5.12
C GLY A 38 -7.93 -19.82 5.60
N ALA A 39 -7.15 -19.26 4.69
CA ALA A 39 -6.13 -18.27 5.02
C ALA A 39 -6.72 -16.93 5.47
N ILE A 40 -7.82 -16.47 4.85
CA ILE A 40 -8.57 -15.28 5.26
C ILE A 40 -9.05 -15.41 6.70
N GLU A 41 -9.72 -16.51 7.03
CA GLU A 41 -10.24 -16.75 8.38
C GLU A 41 -9.11 -16.83 9.42
N LYS A 42 -7.99 -17.45 9.05
CA LYS A 42 -6.81 -17.51 9.90
C LYS A 42 -6.20 -16.13 10.13
N LEU A 43 -6.12 -15.28 9.09
CA LEU A 43 -5.60 -13.92 9.22
C LEU A 43 -6.53 -13.06 10.09
N LYS A 44 -7.85 -13.12 9.87
CA LYS A 44 -8.85 -12.45 10.71
C LYS A 44 -8.71 -12.84 12.18
N SER A 45 -8.61 -14.14 12.46
CA SER A 45 -8.46 -14.67 13.82
C SER A 45 -7.21 -14.13 14.52
N ARG A 46 -6.05 -14.13 13.83
CA ARG A 46 -4.80 -13.55 14.37
C ARG A 46 -4.90 -12.05 14.57
N TYR A 47 -5.53 -11.36 13.63
CA TYR A 47 -5.74 -9.92 13.70
C TYR A 47 -6.59 -9.57 14.94
N HIS A 48 -7.72 -10.26 15.17
CA HIS A 48 -8.54 -10.07 16.35
C HIS A 48 -7.82 -10.39 17.67
N ALA A 49 -7.02 -11.46 17.71
CA ALA A 49 -6.22 -11.79 18.89
C ALA A 49 -5.20 -10.66 19.21
N SER A 50 -4.58 -10.08 18.17
CA SER A 50 -3.65 -8.95 18.34
C SER A 50 -4.33 -7.67 18.85
N GLU A 51 -5.56 -7.40 18.42
CA GLU A 51 -6.36 -6.27 18.91
C GLU A 51 -6.83 -6.48 20.37
N GLN A 52 -7.05 -7.71 20.82
CA GLN A 52 -7.43 -7.99 22.19
C GLN A 52 -6.24 -7.91 23.15
N LYS A 53 -5.07 -8.45 22.77
CA LYS A 53 -3.86 -8.39 23.61
C LYS A 53 -3.43 -6.94 23.90
N THR A 54 -3.48 -6.09 22.88
CA THR A 54 -3.18 -4.65 23.03
C THR A 54 -4.13 -3.91 23.96
N ARG A 55 -5.36 -4.39 24.18
CA ARG A 55 -6.31 -3.79 25.14
C ARG A 55 -6.07 -4.22 26.59
N ILE A 56 -5.47 -5.39 26.82
CA ILE A 56 -5.26 -5.94 28.17
C ILE A 56 -3.98 -5.35 28.79
N ASP A 57 -2.93 -5.13 27.99
CA ASP A 57 -1.66 -4.59 28.46
C ASP A 57 -1.74 -3.09 28.87
N ASP A 58 -2.76 -2.36 28.39
CA ASP A 58 -3.03 -0.97 28.82
C ASP A 58 -3.71 -0.90 30.21
N GLY A 59 -4.09 -2.06 30.79
CA GLY A 59 -4.81 -2.15 32.06
C GLY A 59 -3.94 -2.25 33.31
N HIS A 60 -2.80 -2.93 33.25
CA HIS A 60 -1.82 -3.11 34.35
C HIS A 60 -0.54 -3.72 33.78
N SER A 61 0.57 -2.98 33.69
CA SER A 61 1.88 -3.63 33.83
C SER A 61 2.99 -2.66 34.25
N ASN A 62 3.53 -2.93 35.43
CA ASN A 62 4.91 -2.64 35.77
C ASN A 62 5.82 -3.08 34.61
N LYS A 63 6.75 -2.19 34.24
CA LYS A 63 7.89 -2.52 33.39
C LYS A 63 8.68 -3.64 34.05
N ASN A 64 8.75 -4.79 33.41
CA ASN A 64 9.83 -5.77 33.57
C ASN A 64 10.05 -6.45 32.22
N ASP A 65 11.08 -5.98 31.53
CA ASP A 65 12.04 -6.67 30.66
C ASP A 65 11.61 -7.99 30.00
N GLY A 66 11.34 -7.89 28.70
CA GLY A 66 11.13 -8.98 27.77
C GLY A 66 10.25 -8.49 26.63
N GLU A 67 10.83 -7.92 25.58
CA GLU A 67 10.10 -7.63 24.34
C GLU A 67 9.57 -8.96 23.77
N GLU A 68 8.35 -9.36 24.14
CA GLU A 68 7.68 -10.46 23.45
C GLU A 68 7.48 -10.03 21.99
N PRO A 69 7.99 -10.80 21.01
CA PRO A 69 7.88 -10.42 19.61
C PRO A 69 6.40 -10.32 19.24
N MET A 70 6.02 -9.15 18.73
CA MET A 70 4.69 -8.88 18.20
C MET A 70 4.30 -10.05 17.28
N GLN A 71 3.20 -10.73 17.60
CA GLN A 71 2.80 -11.94 16.91
C GLN A 71 2.63 -11.64 15.41
N THR A 72 3.50 -12.21 14.57
CA THR A 72 3.53 -11.87 13.15
C THR A 72 2.23 -12.32 12.48
N LEU A 73 1.59 -11.42 11.73
CA LEU A 73 0.39 -11.76 10.95
C LEU A 73 0.73 -12.69 9.78
N HIS A 74 2.01 -12.84 9.46
CA HIS A 74 2.55 -13.76 8.47
C HIS A 74 2.43 -15.23 8.93
N PHE A 75 2.07 -16.12 8.01
CA PHE A 75 2.04 -17.57 8.25
C PHE A 75 2.26 -18.35 6.96
N ARG A 76 2.61 -19.64 7.07
CA ARG A 76 2.72 -20.46 5.86
C ARG A 76 1.34 -20.76 5.27
N ILE A 77 1.17 -20.47 3.99
CA ILE A 77 0.02 -20.87 3.18
C ILE A 77 0.47 -22.02 2.26
N PRO A 78 -0.17 -23.20 2.32
CA PRO A 78 0.09 -24.26 1.36
C PRO A 78 -0.24 -23.78 -0.06
N CYS A 79 0.78 -23.67 -0.90
CA CYS A 79 0.67 -23.20 -2.28
C CYS A 79 1.57 -24.05 -3.18
N ASN A 80 1.20 -24.13 -4.46
CA ASN A 80 2.11 -24.62 -5.48
C ASN A 80 2.88 -23.43 -6.04
N VAL A 81 4.20 -23.59 -6.19
CA VAL A 81 5.07 -22.54 -6.70
C VAL A 81 5.67 -23.02 -8.02
N HIS A 82 5.56 -22.17 -9.04
CA HIS A 82 6.15 -22.41 -10.35
C HIS A 82 7.01 -21.22 -10.74
N THR A 83 8.33 -21.40 -10.66
CA THR A 83 9.31 -20.37 -11.02
C THR A 83 10.13 -20.83 -12.22
N ARG A 84 10.44 -19.90 -13.11
CA ARG A 84 11.29 -20.05 -14.29
C ARG A 84 12.28 -18.90 -14.39
N GLN A 85 13.52 -19.24 -14.71
CA GLN A 85 14.55 -18.30 -15.11
C GLN A 85 14.71 -18.43 -16.61
N VAL A 86 14.76 -17.30 -17.29
CA VAL A 86 14.70 -17.24 -18.76
C VAL A 86 15.96 -16.57 -19.28
N LYS A 87 16.55 -17.18 -20.30
CA LYS A 87 17.60 -16.55 -21.10
C LYS A 87 16.96 -15.65 -22.16
N PRO A 88 17.01 -14.31 -22.02
CA PRO A 88 16.49 -13.45 -23.06
C PRO A 88 17.36 -13.53 -24.31
N ASN A 89 16.74 -13.45 -25.49
CA ASN A 89 17.44 -13.51 -26.77
C ASN A 89 18.01 -12.12 -27.12
N LEU A 90 19.06 -11.74 -26.39
CA LEU A 90 19.75 -10.47 -26.54
C LEU A 90 21.09 -10.65 -27.26
N THR A 91 21.45 -9.68 -28.09
CA THR A 91 22.79 -9.55 -28.66
C THR A 91 23.82 -9.18 -27.57
N GLU A 92 25.11 -9.37 -27.86
CA GLU A 92 26.19 -9.02 -26.93
C GLU A 92 26.15 -7.53 -26.53
N ARG A 93 25.81 -6.64 -27.48
CA ARG A 93 25.64 -5.20 -27.23
C ARG A 93 24.49 -4.94 -26.27
N GLU A 94 23.37 -5.63 -26.43
CA GLU A 94 22.19 -5.47 -25.57
C GLU A 94 22.45 -6.02 -24.17
N TRP A 95 23.18 -7.13 -24.03
CA TRP A 95 23.63 -7.64 -22.74
C TRP A 95 24.52 -6.65 -22.01
N LYS A 96 25.48 -6.03 -22.71
CA LYS A 96 26.33 -4.99 -22.12
C LYS A 96 25.52 -3.81 -21.59
N LEU A 97 24.56 -3.31 -22.39
CA LEU A 97 23.66 -2.23 -21.96
C LEU A 97 22.77 -2.65 -20.78
N PHE A 98 22.32 -3.91 -20.75
CA PHE A 98 21.53 -4.46 -19.66
C PHE A 98 22.33 -4.50 -18.35
N GLU A 99 23.58 -4.99 -18.39
CA GLU A 99 24.45 -5.06 -17.22
C GLU A 99 24.89 -3.67 -16.71
N GLU A 100 25.19 -2.74 -17.63
CA GLU A 100 25.45 -1.33 -17.27
C GLU A 100 24.26 -0.71 -16.53
N ARG A 101 23.04 -0.98 -17.00
CA ARG A 101 21.81 -0.54 -16.30
C ARG A 101 21.66 -1.24 -14.97
N LYS A 102 21.88 -2.55 -14.88
CA LYS A 102 21.79 -3.30 -13.61
C LYS A 102 22.67 -2.68 -12.54
N ASN A 103 23.92 -2.33 -12.85
CA ASN A 103 24.85 -1.74 -11.87
C ASN A 103 24.39 -0.37 -11.34
N PHE A 104 23.50 0.31 -12.05
CA PHE A 104 22.89 1.57 -11.60
C PHE A 104 21.74 1.34 -10.61
N TRP A 105 21.12 0.17 -10.59
CA TRP A 105 19.98 -0.15 -9.73
C TRP A 105 20.42 -1.20 -8.71
N GLU A 106 20.55 -0.84 -7.43
CA GLU A 106 20.90 -1.76 -6.32
C GLU A 106 19.95 -2.98 -6.18
N SER A 107 18.88 -3.06 -6.98
CA SER A 107 18.04 -4.22 -7.14
C SER A 107 18.72 -5.32 -7.96
N GLY A 108 19.12 -6.40 -7.28
CA GLY A 108 19.80 -7.57 -7.85
C GLY A 108 18.99 -8.29 -8.94
N GLY A 109 19.19 -7.90 -10.20
CA GLY A 109 18.79 -8.69 -11.37
C GLY A 109 19.80 -9.81 -11.68
N TYR A 110 19.42 -10.76 -12.53
CA TYR A 110 20.34 -11.81 -13.01
C TYR A 110 21.37 -11.25 -14.02
N THR A 111 22.60 -11.75 -13.98
CA THR A 111 23.66 -11.46 -14.96
C THR A 111 23.55 -12.35 -16.19
N TYR A 112 24.32 -12.06 -17.25
CA TYR A 112 24.46 -12.98 -18.38
C TYR A 112 24.90 -14.37 -17.91
N ASN A 113 25.86 -14.45 -16.99
CA ASN A 113 26.39 -15.72 -16.50
C ASN A 113 25.36 -16.54 -15.72
N ASP A 114 24.40 -15.90 -15.06
CA ASP A 114 23.32 -16.59 -14.34
C ASP A 114 22.30 -17.23 -15.30
N LEU A 115 22.13 -16.64 -16.49
CA LEU A 115 21.08 -16.99 -17.45
C LEU A 115 21.57 -17.70 -18.71
N LYS A 116 22.88 -17.70 -19.00
CA LYS A 116 23.43 -18.22 -20.27
C LYS A 116 23.09 -19.69 -20.54
N ASP A 117 22.92 -20.48 -19.48
CA ASP A 117 22.64 -21.91 -19.51
C ASP A 117 21.15 -22.22 -19.30
N LYS A 118 20.29 -21.19 -19.22
CA LYS A 118 18.83 -21.33 -19.10
C LYS A 118 18.19 -21.39 -20.49
N ASN A 119 16.97 -21.95 -20.56
CA ASN A 119 16.22 -21.94 -21.80
C ASN A 119 15.66 -20.55 -22.10
N ASP A 120 15.21 -20.38 -23.33
CA ASP A 120 14.56 -19.16 -23.76
C ASP A 120 13.08 -19.10 -23.34
N PHE A 121 12.46 -17.92 -23.52
CA PHE A 121 11.08 -17.71 -23.09
C PHE A 121 10.09 -18.69 -23.72
N GLY A 122 10.25 -19.04 -25.00
CA GLY A 122 9.32 -19.90 -25.72
C GLY A 122 9.30 -21.31 -25.14
N VAL A 123 10.49 -21.86 -24.83
CA VAL A 123 10.61 -23.16 -24.18
C VAL A 123 10.05 -23.12 -22.76
N GLU A 124 10.42 -22.12 -21.95
CA GLU A 124 9.95 -22.05 -20.56
C GLU A 124 8.44 -21.80 -20.44
N TRP A 125 7.86 -21.07 -21.41
CA TRP A 125 6.41 -20.82 -21.45
C TRP A 125 5.59 -22.11 -21.55
N THR A 126 6.12 -23.15 -22.22
CA THR A 126 5.42 -24.46 -22.28
C THR A 126 5.22 -25.05 -20.88
N GLY A 127 6.22 -24.92 -20.00
CA GLY A 127 6.13 -25.34 -18.61
C GLY A 127 5.11 -24.52 -17.81
N VAL A 128 5.06 -23.21 -18.03
CA VAL A 128 4.09 -22.31 -17.39
C VAL A 128 2.67 -22.67 -17.83
N ARG A 129 2.46 -22.90 -19.13
CA ARG A 129 1.18 -23.31 -19.68
C ARG A 129 0.73 -24.66 -19.11
N SER A 130 1.59 -25.67 -19.10
CA SER A 130 1.24 -26.98 -18.50
C SER A 130 0.92 -26.86 -17.02
N PHE A 131 1.62 -26.01 -16.27
CA PHE A 131 1.26 -25.72 -14.89
C PHE A 131 -0.17 -25.17 -14.79
N LEU A 132 -0.51 -24.15 -15.58
CA LEU A 132 -1.86 -23.57 -15.62
C LEU A 132 -2.94 -24.58 -16.08
N GLU A 133 -2.61 -25.55 -16.94
CA GLU A 133 -3.52 -26.63 -17.37
C GLU A 133 -3.85 -27.59 -16.23
N THR A 134 -2.91 -27.82 -15.31
CA THR A 134 -3.09 -28.73 -14.17
C THR A 134 -3.85 -28.14 -12.99
N LEU A 135 -4.02 -26.81 -12.95
CA LEU A 135 -4.76 -26.13 -11.89
C LEU A 135 -6.28 -26.32 -12.07
N PRO A 136 -7.05 -26.49 -10.98
CA PRO A 136 -8.51 -26.49 -11.03
C PRO A 136 -9.05 -25.21 -11.66
N LYS A 137 -10.05 -25.34 -12.54
CA LYS A 137 -10.69 -24.23 -13.25
C LYS A 137 -11.92 -23.70 -12.50
N PRO A 138 -12.24 -22.39 -12.61
CA PRO A 138 -11.47 -21.35 -13.31
C PRO A 138 -10.20 -20.91 -12.55
N VAL A 139 -9.20 -20.36 -13.26
CA VAL A 139 -7.95 -19.81 -12.69
C VAL A 139 -7.90 -18.31 -12.91
N CYS A 140 -7.57 -17.54 -11.87
CA CYS A 140 -7.32 -16.10 -12.00
C CYS A 140 -5.86 -15.76 -11.66
N ILE A 141 -5.15 -15.13 -12.60
CA ILE A 141 -3.79 -14.63 -12.44
C ILE A 141 -3.83 -13.19 -11.96
N ILE A 142 -3.23 -12.93 -10.80
CA ILE A 142 -3.22 -11.61 -10.18
C ILE A 142 -1.80 -11.06 -10.22
N SER A 143 -1.65 -9.84 -10.70
CA SER A 143 -0.40 -9.08 -10.64
C SER A 143 -0.65 -7.71 -10.02
N HIS A 144 0.39 -7.13 -9.45
CA HIS A 144 0.33 -5.80 -8.87
C HIS A 144 0.79 -4.75 -9.85
N ASN A 145 -0.13 -3.90 -10.31
CA ASN A 145 0.10 -2.95 -11.39
C ASN A 145 0.47 -3.66 -12.71
N GLY A 146 -0.09 -4.86 -12.91
CA GLY A 146 0.22 -5.74 -14.04
C GLY A 146 0.01 -5.08 -15.39
N ILE A 147 -1.04 -4.27 -15.56
CA ILE A 147 -1.32 -3.56 -16.82
C ILE A 147 -0.14 -2.67 -17.21
N LYS A 148 0.43 -1.95 -16.24
CA LYS A 148 1.57 -1.08 -16.50
C LYS A 148 2.87 -1.87 -16.65
N TYR A 149 2.99 -3.04 -16.03
CA TYR A 149 4.22 -3.81 -15.91
C TYR A 149 4.06 -5.23 -16.47
N ASP A 150 3.71 -6.19 -15.61
CA ASP A 150 3.80 -7.63 -15.86
C ASP A 150 3.05 -8.07 -17.11
N TYR A 151 1.77 -7.71 -17.25
CA TYR A 151 0.93 -8.12 -18.37
C TYR A 151 1.41 -7.53 -19.68
N ARG A 152 1.88 -6.29 -19.67
CA ARG A 152 2.47 -5.65 -20.85
C ARG A 152 3.74 -6.36 -21.32
N VAL A 153 4.61 -6.73 -20.39
CA VAL A 153 5.86 -7.43 -20.75
C VAL A 153 5.57 -8.88 -21.15
N LEU A 154 4.59 -9.51 -20.51
CA LEU A 154 4.13 -10.84 -20.89
C LEU A 154 3.56 -10.84 -22.30
N HIS A 155 2.72 -9.85 -22.62
CA HIS A 155 2.20 -9.65 -23.98
C HIS A 155 3.34 -9.53 -24.99
N ALA A 156 4.32 -8.68 -24.72
CA ALA A 156 5.45 -8.48 -25.62
C ALA A 156 6.28 -9.76 -25.84
N GLU A 157 6.51 -10.56 -24.79
CA GLU A 157 7.24 -11.83 -24.94
C GLU A 157 6.44 -12.89 -25.69
N LEU A 158 5.12 -12.97 -25.44
CA LEU A 158 4.24 -13.85 -26.20
C LEU A 158 4.19 -13.45 -27.68
N GLU A 159 4.14 -12.15 -27.97
CA GLU A 159 4.15 -11.62 -29.34
C GLU A 159 5.47 -11.90 -30.05
N ARG A 160 6.62 -11.67 -29.40
CA ARG A 160 7.96 -11.95 -29.96
C ARG A 160 8.17 -13.42 -30.35
N ARG A 161 7.40 -14.33 -29.74
CA ARG A 161 7.47 -15.77 -29.97
C ARG A 161 6.31 -16.31 -30.79
N ASP A 162 5.49 -15.43 -31.37
CA ASP A 162 4.28 -15.77 -32.13
C ASP A 162 3.28 -16.63 -31.34
N LEU A 163 3.35 -16.59 -30.00
CA LEU A 163 2.52 -17.39 -29.10
C LEU A 163 1.11 -16.82 -28.96
N LEU A 164 0.89 -15.54 -29.24
CA LEU A 164 -0.45 -14.92 -29.23
C LEU A 164 -1.35 -15.40 -30.36
N GLN A 165 -0.77 -15.82 -31.49
CA GLN A 165 -1.53 -16.41 -32.60
C GLN A 165 -1.95 -17.85 -32.28
N SER A 166 -1.17 -18.52 -31.43
CA SER A 166 -1.57 -19.78 -30.81
C SER A 166 -2.44 -19.50 -29.58
N LYS A 167 -3.15 -20.52 -29.08
CA LYS A 167 -3.83 -20.44 -27.79
C LYS A 167 -2.78 -20.33 -26.66
N ALA A 168 -2.38 -19.10 -26.34
CA ALA A 168 -1.28 -18.80 -25.41
C ALA A 168 -1.57 -19.29 -23.98
N PHE A 169 -2.85 -19.24 -23.59
CA PHE A 169 -3.36 -19.65 -22.29
C PHE A 169 -4.38 -20.78 -22.42
N PRO A 170 -4.46 -21.69 -21.43
CA PRO A 170 -5.56 -22.66 -21.34
C PRO A 170 -6.92 -21.96 -21.21
N ASP A 171 -8.00 -22.72 -21.45
CA ASP A 171 -9.35 -22.21 -21.18
C ASP A 171 -9.53 -21.83 -19.70
N GLU A 172 -10.45 -20.90 -19.47
CA GLU A 172 -10.84 -20.43 -18.14
C GLU A 172 -9.66 -19.90 -17.31
N VAL A 173 -8.76 -19.16 -17.97
CA VAL A 173 -7.69 -18.38 -17.33
C VAL A 173 -7.99 -16.90 -17.48
N PHE A 174 -8.21 -16.26 -16.34
CA PHE A 174 -8.57 -14.85 -16.23
C PHE A 174 -7.47 -14.06 -15.51
N PHE A 175 -7.60 -12.73 -15.53
CA PHE A 175 -6.58 -11.80 -15.05
C PHE A 175 -7.22 -10.66 -14.26
N VAL A 176 -6.53 -10.21 -13.20
CA VAL A 176 -6.91 -9.05 -12.39
C VAL A 176 -5.67 -8.24 -12.02
N ASP A 177 -5.71 -6.94 -12.30
CA ASP A 177 -4.73 -6.00 -11.78
C ASP A 177 -5.10 -5.57 -10.35
N SER A 178 -4.33 -6.04 -9.37
CA SER A 178 -4.58 -5.70 -7.97
C SER A 178 -4.41 -4.21 -7.67
N TYR A 179 -3.66 -3.44 -8.45
CA TYR A 179 -3.55 -2.00 -8.21
C TYR A 179 -4.90 -1.29 -8.47
N LEU A 180 -5.56 -1.63 -9.59
CA LEU A 180 -6.89 -1.10 -9.90
C LEU A 180 -7.95 -1.59 -8.92
N MET A 181 -7.88 -2.86 -8.53
CA MET A 181 -8.73 -3.41 -7.47
C MET A 181 -8.61 -2.62 -6.16
N LEU A 182 -7.39 -2.37 -5.69
CA LEU A 182 -7.17 -1.66 -4.43
C LEU A 182 -7.70 -0.21 -4.49
N LEU A 183 -7.55 0.45 -5.65
CA LEU A 183 -8.15 1.76 -5.88
C LEU A 183 -9.68 1.72 -5.80
N ASP A 184 -10.30 0.76 -6.48
CA ASP A 184 -11.76 0.61 -6.52
C ASP A 184 -12.32 0.29 -5.13
N LEU A 185 -11.74 -0.68 -4.43
CA LEU A 185 -12.18 -1.11 -3.10
C LEU A 185 -12.04 0.02 -2.07
N GLU A 186 -10.90 0.71 -2.03
CA GLU A 186 -10.70 1.79 -1.06
C GLU A 186 -11.52 3.04 -1.39
N LYS A 187 -11.73 3.33 -2.67
CA LYS A 187 -12.66 4.39 -3.08
C LYS A 187 -14.07 4.04 -2.60
N HIS A 188 -14.50 2.80 -2.78
CA HIS A 188 -15.78 2.32 -2.30
C HIS A 188 -15.90 2.49 -0.77
N HIS A 189 -14.87 2.11 -0.01
CA HIS A 189 -14.84 2.33 1.45
C HIS A 189 -14.99 3.80 1.84
N HIS A 190 -14.31 4.70 1.13
CA HIS A 190 -14.39 6.14 1.35
C HIS A 190 -15.79 6.69 1.02
N ASP A 191 -16.39 6.23 -0.06
CA ASP A 191 -17.74 6.63 -0.47
C ASP A 191 -18.80 6.11 0.52
N GLU A 192 -18.66 4.89 1.05
CA GLU A 192 -19.52 4.36 2.11
C GLU A 192 -19.42 5.20 3.39
N LEU A 193 -18.22 5.61 3.79
CA LEU A 193 -18.04 6.49 4.95
C LEU A 193 -18.66 7.87 4.75
N ARG A 194 -18.47 8.45 3.55
CA ARG A 194 -19.12 9.71 3.18
C ARG A 194 -20.63 9.61 3.28
N PHE A 195 -21.20 8.53 2.72
CA PHE A 195 -22.63 8.28 2.77
C PHE A 195 -23.12 8.08 4.21
N PHE A 196 -22.41 7.29 5.00
CA PHE A 196 -22.72 7.05 6.40
C PHE A 196 -22.76 8.36 7.21
N THR A 197 -21.79 9.26 7.04
CA THR A 197 -21.81 10.55 7.74
C THR A 197 -22.96 11.45 7.34
N ASN A 198 -23.45 11.34 6.10
CA ASN A 198 -24.54 12.17 5.59
C ASN A 198 -25.93 11.66 6.01
N LEU A 199 -26.07 10.36 6.26
CA LEU A 199 -27.36 9.77 6.66
C LEU A 199 -27.66 9.91 8.15
N VAL A 200 -26.62 9.96 8.99
CA VAL A 200 -26.77 9.92 10.43
C VAL A 200 -27.01 11.31 10.99
N ASP A 201 -28.13 11.49 11.69
CA ASP A 201 -28.36 12.67 12.54
C ASP A 201 -27.58 12.51 13.84
N TRP A 202 -26.34 12.97 13.83
CA TRP A 202 -25.41 12.87 14.95
C TRP A 202 -25.95 13.59 16.20
N LYS A 203 -26.65 14.72 16.04
CA LYS A 203 -27.28 15.44 17.17
C LYS A 203 -28.28 14.57 17.91
N ARG A 204 -29.11 13.81 17.19
CA ARG A 204 -30.06 12.88 17.80
C ARG A 204 -29.39 11.74 18.54
N ILE A 205 -28.34 11.14 17.97
CA ILE A 205 -27.59 10.06 18.63
C ILE A 205 -26.97 10.56 19.94
N PHE A 206 -26.38 11.75 19.94
CA PHE A 206 -25.72 12.29 21.14
C PHE A 206 -26.73 12.69 22.22
N THR A 207 -27.86 13.28 21.84
CA THR A 207 -28.93 13.61 22.79
C THR A 207 -29.53 12.34 23.42
N ALA A 208 -29.64 11.25 22.66
CA ALA A 208 -30.21 9.98 23.14
C ALA A 208 -29.23 9.12 23.95
N SER A 209 -27.92 9.23 23.68
CA SER A 209 -26.89 8.40 24.33
C SER A 209 -26.50 8.87 25.73
N GLY A 210 -26.89 10.07 26.15
CA GLY A 210 -26.57 10.63 27.47
C GLY A 210 -25.05 10.81 27.72
N LEU A 211 -24.24 10.71 26.67
CA LEU A 211 -22.80 10.90 26.73
C LEU A 211 -22.51 12.41 26.91
N PRO A 212 -21.62 12.80 27.85
CA PRO A 212 -21.24 14.20 28.01
C PRO A 212 -20.71 14.75 26.69
N ARG A 213 -21.04 16.01 26.34
CA ARG A 213 -20.36 16.64 25.20
C ARG A 213 -18.88 16.76 25.57
N ALA A 214 -17.99 16.47 24.63
CA ALA A 214 -16.55 16.66 24.83
C ALA A 214 -16.22 18.11 25.27
N ASP A 215 -17.05 19.08 24.86
CA ASP A 215 -16.95 20.48 25.25
C ASP A 215 -17.21 20.70 26.76
N ASP A 216 -18.03 19.85 27.40
CA ASP A 216 -18.30 19.89 28.84
C ASP A 216 -17.10 19.39 29.68
N MET A 217 -16.15 18.66 29.08
CA MET A 217 -14.94 18.18 29.75
C MET A 217 -13.79 19.21 29.74
N ALA A 218 -13.83 20.20 28.84
CA ALA A 218 -12.82 21.26 28.80
C ALA A 218 -13.04 22.34 29.88
N GLU A 219 -14.28 22.53 30.34
CA GLU A 219 -14.66 23.56 31.31
C GLU A 219 -14.54 23.10 32.77
N ALA A 220 -14.42 21.78 33.01
CA ALA A 220 -14.26 21.20 34.36
C ALA A 220 -12.82 21.27 34.91
N ALA A 221 -11.85 21.78 34.15
CA ALA A 221 -10.46 21.95 34.59
C ALA A 221 -10.18 23.40 35.05
N VAL A 222 -10.97 23.90 36.01
CA VAL A 222 -10.59 25.10 36.78
C VAL A 222 -9.60 24.67 37.86
N PHE A 223 -8.31 24.80 37.56
CA PHE A 223 -7.26 24.71 38.58
C PHE A 223 -7.38 25.90 39.55
N PRO A 224 -7.31 25.70 40.88
CA PRO A 224 -7.31 26.81 41.82
C PRO A 224 -5.99 27.58 41.65
N LYS A 225 -6.10 28.90 41.41
CA LYS A 225 -4.98 29.83 41.51
C LYS A 225 -4.50 29.83 42.95
N GLN A 226 -3.29 29.33 43.17
CA GLN A 226 -2.57 29.49 44.43
C GLN A 226 -1.56 30.61 44.21
N ASP A 227 -1.81 31.75 44.85
CA ASP A 227 -0.88 32.86 44.93
C ASP A 227 0.37 32.41 45.69
N PHE A 228 1.55 32.65 45.11
CA PHE A 228 2.81 32.52 45.83
C PHE A 228 3.66 33.77 45.59
N GLU A 229 3.86 34.50 46.69
CA GLU A 229 4.66 35.72 46.79
C GLU A 229 6.14 35.46 46.52
N LEU A 230 6.80 36.50 46.00
CA LEU A 230 8.25 36.57 45.78
C LEU A 230 9.05 36.39 47.08
N SER A 231 10.21 35.74 46.96
CA SER A 231 11.41 36.16 47.69
C SER A 231 12.63 36.17 46.78
N GLN A 232 13.44 37.21 46.98
CA GLN A 232 14.65 37.59 46.24
C GLN A 232 15.89 36.82 46.72
N ASP A 233 16.96 36.99 45.94
CA ASP A 233 18.37 36.68 46.19
C ASP A 233 18.79 35.23 45.83
N GLN A 234 19.85 34.94 45.07
CA GLN A 234 21.16 35.57 45.00
C GLN A 234 21.82 35.47 43.61
N ARG A 235 22.78 36.38 43.41
CA ARG A 235 23.67 36.61 42.26
C ARG A 235 24.69 35.47 42.06
N ILE A 236 25.36 35.53 40.89
CA ILE A 236 26.71 35.07 40.45
C ILE A 236 26.55 34.40 39.07
N SER A 237 27.32 34.59 38.00
CA SER A 237 28.37 35.51 37.54
C SER A 237 28.54 35.19 36.04
N ALA A 238 28.81 36.21 35.21
CA ALA A 238 29.27 36.03 33.84
C ALA A 238 30.78 35.71 33.80
N ASN A 239 31.27 35.44 32.58
CA ASN A 239 32.64 35.15 32.11
C ASN A 239 32.90 33.66 31.88
N ASP A 240 33.53 33.18 30.81
CA ASP A 240 34.03 33.74 29.54
C ASP A 240 34.50 32.51 28.71
N ILE A 241 34.92 32.77 27.46
CA ILE A 241 35.83 31.96 26.62
C ILE A 241 35.15 30.86 25.77
N ASP A 242 35.52 30.59 24.52
CA ASP A 242 36.02 31.29 23.32
C ASP A 242 36.12 30.17 22.25
N CYS A 243 36.15 30.60 21.01
CA CYS A 243 36.04 29.88 19.74
C CYS A 243 37.02 28.70 19.52
N ASN A 244 36.61 27.67 18.77
CA ASN A 244 36.95 27.47 17.34
C ASN A 244 36.87 26.02 16.84
N SER A 245 36.36 25.92 15.60
CA SER A 245 36.78 25.03 14.50
C SER A 245 36.72 23.50 14.67
N MET A 246 35.85 22.86 13.88
CA MET A 246 36.29 22.00 12.77
C MET A 246 35.15 21.74 11.79
N LYS A 247 35.42 22.05 10.51
CA LYS A 247 34.61 21.70 9.34
C LYS A 247 34.77 20.20 9.06
N SER A 248 33.66 19.51 8.78
CA SER A 248 33.67 18.36 7.87
C SER A 248 32.42 18.42 7.00
N GLU A 249 32.67 18.29 5.70
CA GLU A 249 31.73 18.47 4.61
C GLU A 249 30.80 17.25 4.50
N SER A 250 29.49 17.49 4.33
CA SER A 250 28.52 16.46 3.96
C SER A 250 28.12 16.67 2.49
N PRO A 251 27.95 15.60 1.69
CA PRO A 251 27.49 15.73 0.31
C PRO A 251 25.99 16.05 0.28
N ARG A 252 25.64 16.97 -0.60
CA ARG A 252 24.28 17.43 -0.92
C ARG A 252 23.43 16.27 -1.46
N GLU A 253 22.30 15.99 -0.82
CA GLU A 253 21.20 15.23 -1.40
C GLU A 253 20.41 16.14 -2.34
N GLU A 254 20.53 15.92 -3.65
CA GLU A 254 19.68 16.57 -4.65
C GLU A 254 18.37 15.78 -4.79
N ASN A 255 17.26 16.49 -4.54
CA ASN A 255 15.89 16.03 -4.69
C ASN A 255 15.58 15.70 -6.16
N ILE A 256 15.13 14.47 -6.43
CA ILE A 256 14.60 14.07 -7.75
C ILE A 256 13.08 14.23 -7.74
N VAL A 257 12.61 15.20 -8.53
CA VAL A 257 11.21 15.52 -8.83
C VAL A 257 10.69 14.55 -9.90
N GLU A 258 9.68 13.73 -9.57
CA GLU A 258 8.95 12.91 -10.52
C GLU A 258 7.61 13.58 -10.83
N ASP A 259 7.42 14.03 -12.08
CA ASP A 259 6.17 14.66 -12.55
C ASP A 259 5.16 13.60 -13.02
N GLU A 260 3.92 13.79 -12.58
CA GLU A 260 2.73 12.93 -12.70
C GLU A 260 1.74 13.43 -13.78
N ASP A 261 2.21 14.17 -14.79
CA ASP A 261 1.32 14.94 -15.67
C ASP A 261 0.56 14.09 -16.74
N ASP A 262 1.02 12.89 -17.09
CA ASP A 262 0.36 12.09 -18.15
C ASP A 262 -0.87 11.29 -17.67
N LEU A 263 -0.98 11.01 -16.36
CA LEU A 263 -2.18 10.38 -15.77
C LEU A 263 -3.33 11.38 -15.58
N MET A 264 -3.04 12.68 -15.60
CA MET A 264 -4.05 13.74 -15.57
C MET A 264 -4.81 13.88 -16.91
N LEU A 265 -4.23 13.46 -18.03
CA LEU A 265 -4.84 13.56 -19.36
C LEU A 265 -5.94 12.48 -19.58
N LEU A 266 -5.68 11.23 -19.21
CA LEU A 266 -6.71 10.16 -19.19
C LEU A 266 -7.82 10.45 -18.18
N ARG A 267 -7.50 11.18 -17.10
CA ARG A 267 -8.47 11.65 -16.10
C ARG A 267 -9.33 12.83 -16.60
N ARG A 268 -8.87 13.56 -17.63
CA ARG A 268 -9.57 14.73 -18.18
C ARG A 268 -10.66 14.33 -19.17
N GLU A 269 -10.44 13.29 -19.97
CA GLU A 269 -11.43 12.81 -20.96
C GLU A 269 -12.65 12.12 -20.32
N LEU A 270 -12.56 11.69 -19.06
CA LEU A 270 -13.68 11.10 -18.30
C LEU A 270 -14.39 12.06 -17.34
N ASN A 271 -13.87 13.29 -17.14
CA ASN A 271 -14.40 14.25 -16.16
C ASN A 271 -14.96 15.55 -16.77
N GLU A 272 -15.06 15.69 -18.10
CA GLU A 272 -15.56 16.91 -18.74
C GLU A 272 -17.11 17.05 -18.73
N HIS A 273 -17.83 16.33 -17.86
CA HIS A 273 -19.20 16.68 -17.50
C HIS A 273 -19.30 17.07 -16.03
N GLU A 274 -19.46 18.39 -15.85
CA GLU A 274 -19.73 19.15 -14.63
C GLU A 274 -18.61 19.22 -13.59
N MET A 275 -18.08 20.44 -13.42
CA MET A 275 -18.07 21.22 -12.17
C MET A 275 -16.97 22.29 -12.27
N GLY A 276 -17.34 23.48 -12.74
CA GLY A 276 -16.45 24.64 -12.73
C GLY A 276 -16.57 25.40 -11.42
N TYR A 277 -15.46 25.56 -10.68
CA TYR A 277 -15.31 26.63 -9.68
C TYR A 277 -13.85 27.09 -9.57
N SER A 278 -13.66 28.41 -9.64
CA SER A 278 -12.41 29.15 -9.46
C SER A 278 -12.12 29.41 -7.97
N THR A 279 -10.86 29.35 -7.56
CA THR A 279 -10.42 29.61 -6.16
C THR A 279 -9.59 30.91 -6.07
N PRO A 280 -9.77 31.78 -5.08
CA PRO A 280 -8.82 32.83 -4.75
C PRO A 280 -7.71 32.32 -3.81
N LYS A 281 -6.48 32.75 -4.04
CA LYS A 281 -5.29 32.40 -3.24
C LYS A 281 -5.36 33.05 -1.84
N LYS A 282 -4.97 32.29 -0.81
CA LYS A 282 -4.65 32.83 0.52
C LYS A 282 -3.29 32.29 0.97
N GLU A 283 -2.38 33.21 1.28
CA GLU A 283 -1.05 32.96 1.84
C GLU A 283 -1.17 32.51 3.30
N CYS A 284 -0.37 31.53 3.71
CA CYS A 284 -0.12 31.24 5.12
C CYS A 284 1.36 30.92 5.35
N ASP A 285 1.91 31.61 6.35
CA ASP A 285 3.27 31.57 6.85
C ASP A 285 3.74 30.20 7.35
N GLU A 286 5.01 29.91 7.06
CA GLU A 286 5.77 28.81 7.63
C GLU A 286 6.27 29.18 9.04
N SER A 287 6.04 28.30 10.01
CA SER A 287 6.96 28.20 11.15
C SER A 287 7.09 26.75 11.61
N GLN A 288 8.35 26.37 11.79
CA GLN A 288 8.85 25.04 12.07
C GLN A 288 8.52 24.60 13.50
N ASN A 289 8.15 23.33 13.69
CA ASN A 289 8.68 22.59 14.84
C ASN A 289 8.68 21.06 14.66
N THR A 290 9.52 20.45 15.47
CA THR A 290 10.38 19.30 15.19
C THR A 290 9.84 17.95 15.72
N LYS A 291 10.39 16.85 15.16
CA LYS A 291 10.56 15.50 15.76
C LYS A 291 9.34 14.80 16.38
N ARG A 292 8.76 13.83 15.65
CA ARG A 292 8.24 12.57 16.23
C ARG A 292 8.45 11.38 15.30
N ARG A 293 9.52 10.61 15.53
CA ARG A 293 9.66 9.21 15.11
C ARG A 293 8.99 8.33 16.18
N GLY A 294 8.19 7.36 15.75
CA GLY A 294 7.83 6.19 16.56
C GLY A 294 6.49 6.22 17.29
N LEU A 295 5.37 6.42 16.58
CA LEU A 295 4.07 5.94 17.02
C LEU A 295 3.61 4.86 16.04
N LYS A 296 3.72 3.59 16.45
CA LYS A 296 3.02 2.48 15.80
C LYS A 296 1.55 2.87 15.74
N ARG A 297 1.01 3.02 14.53
CA ARG A 297 -0.34 3.52 14.25
C ARG A 297 -1.38 2.65 14.95
N ARG A 298 -1.88 3.08 16.11
CA ARG A 298 -3.11 2.57 16.73
C ARG A 298 -4.27 3.09 15.89
N LEU A 299 -4.95 2.24 15.13
CA LEU A 299 -5.99 2.68 14.18
C LEU A 299 -7.26 3.20 14.86
N PHE A 300 -7.56 2.73 16.09
CA PHE A 300 -8.79 3.11 16.80
C PHE A 300 -8.68 3.27 18.33
N ALA A 301 -7.47 3.16 18.92
CA ALA A 301 -7.34 3.00 20.37
C ALA A 301 -7.65 4.26 21.21
N GLU A 302 -7.91 5.40 20.58
CA GLU A 302 -8.20 6.69 21.25
C GLU A 302 -9.27 7.47 20.46
N LEU A 303 -10.21 6.78 19.81
CA LEU A 303 -11.35 7.49 19.22
C LEU A 303 -12.22 8.07 20.33
N MET A 304 -12.67 9.32 20.16
CA MET A 304 -13.72 9.88 21.00
C MET A 304 -14.92 8.93 21.01
N ALA A 305 -15.58 8.79 22.17
CA ALA A 305 -16.73 7.90 22.36
C ALA A 305 -17.87 8.13 21.34
N ASP A 306 -17.89 9.32 20.74
CA ASP A 306 -18.88 9.78 19.78
C ASP A 306 -18.41 9.69 18.31
N HIS A 307 -17.21 9.14 18.05
CA HIS A 307 -16.63 9.09 16.71
C HIS A 307 -17.41 8.11 15.78
N PRO A 308 -17.69 8.46 14.50
CA PRO A 308 -18.52 7.64 13.61
C PRO A 308 -18.07 6.19 13.45
N LEU A 309 -16.76 5.96 13.48
CA LEU A 309 -16.17 4.61 13.37
C LEU A 309 -16.46 3.70 14.58
N GLN A 310 -16.90 4.25 15.72
CA GLN A 310 -17.42 3.43 16.83
C GLN A 310 -18.79 2.82 16.52
N PHE A 311 -19.58 3.49 15.68
CA PHE A 311 -20.93 3.09 15.29
C PHE A 311 -20.97 2.31 13.98
N ALA A 312 -20.00 2.54 13.09
CA ALA A 312 -19.80 1.68 11.95
C ALA A 312 -19.58 0.23 12.45
N GLN A 313 -20.16 -0.77 11.75
CA GLN A 313 -19.99 -2.18 12.08
C GLN A 313 -18.57 -2.68 11.76
N THR A 314 -17.56 -1.98 12.27
CA THR A 314 -16.15 -2.18 12.03
C THR A 314 -15.70 -3.57 12.42
N LYS A 315 -16.42 -4.26 13.33
CA LYS A 315 -16.17 -5.66 13.68
C LYS A 315 -16.11 -6.57 12.46
N ASN A 316 -16.97 -6.32 11.47
CA ASN A 316 -17.10 -7.13 10.25
C ASN A 316 -16.15 -6.70 9.13
N TRP A 317 -15.40 -5.62 9.32
CA TRP A 317 -14.48 -5.14 8.29
C TRP A 317 -13.28 -6.07 8.13
N SER A 318 -12.83 -6.20 6.88
CA SER A 318 -11.57 -6.86 6.54
C SER A 318 -10.39 -6.23 7.30
N PRO A 319 -9.33 -6.99 7.60
CA PRO A 319 -8.12 -6.43 8.21
C PRO A 319 -7.56 -5.23 7.43
N ALA A 320 -7.62 -5.25 6.09
CA ALA A 320 -7.18 -4.15 5.26
C ALA A 320 -8.04 -2.90 5.44
N ARG A 321 -9.37 -3.04 5.36
CA ARG A 321 -10.29 -1.92 5.55
C ARG A 321 -10.10 -1.25 6.92
N LYS A 322 -9.98 -2.04 7.98
CA LYS A 322 -9.66 -1.53 9.34
C LYS A 322 -8.34 -0.78 9.39
N LYS A 323 -7.31 -1.27 8.69
CA LYS A 323 -5.97 -0.69 8.71
C LYS A 323 -5.79 0.52 7.83
N ARG A 324 -6.62 0.68 6.80
CA ARG A 324 -6.40 1.68 5.75
C ARG A 324 -7.37 2.84 5.80
N ILE A 325 -8.54 2.66 6.41
CA ILE A 325 -9.41 3.78 6.78
C ILE A 325 -8.74 4.59 7.89
N ARG A 326 -8.41 5.84 7.58
CA ARG A 326 -7.82 6.78 8.55
C ARG A 326 -8.94 7.49 9.31
N PRO A 327 -8.93 7.50 10.65
CA PRO A 327 -9.90 8.29 11.43
C PRO A 327 -9.93 9.76 11.04
N SER A 328 -8.79 10.32 10.62
CA SER A 328 -8.68 11.71 10.16
C SER A 328 -9.52 12.06 8.93
N LEU A 329 -10.07 11.07 8.22
CA LEU A 329 -11.04 11.30 7.14
C LEU A 329 -12.38 11.81 7.66
N LEU A 330 -12.63 11.69 8.97
CA LEU A 330 -13.85 12.14 9.62
C LEU A 330 -13.49 13.33 10.51
N LYS A 331 -14.17 14.45 10.31
CA LYS A 331 -13.97 15.68 11.06
C LYS A 331 -15.24 16.09 11.78
N ARG A 332 -15.06 16.67 12.96
CA ARG A 332 -16.15 17.26 13.75
C ARG A 332 -16.32 18.73 13.37
N THR A 333 -17.54 19.16 13.12
CA THR A 333 -17.88 20.58 12.97
C THR A 333 -17.93 21.26 14.32
N THR A 334 -17.97 22.60 14.32
CA THR A 334 -18.22 23.41 15.53
C THR A 334 -19.56 23.10 16.17
N ASP A 335 -20.54 22.66 15.38
CA ASP A 335 -21.89 22.33 15.85
C ASP A 335 -21.98 20.90 16.44
N GLY A 336 -20.85 20.17 16.46
CA GLY A 336 -20.74 18.81 16.98
C GLY A 336 -21.13 17.72 15.99
N ASP A 337 -21.44 18.07 14.74
CA ASP A 337 -21.74 17.09 13.68
C ASP A 337 -20.46 16.49 13.09
N TRP A 338 -20.54 15.26 12.61
CA TRP A 338 -19.45 14.61 11.91
C TRP A 338 -19.65 14.67 10.40
N PHE A 339 -18.58 14.98 9.66
CA PHE A 339 -18.58 14.95 8.20
C PHE A 339 -17.32 14.26 7.67
N PHE A 340 -17.44 13.72 6.46
CA PHE A 340 -16.33 13.13 5.74
C PHE A 340 -15.53 14.19 4.97
N ASP A 341 -14.23 14.24 5.20
CA ASP A 341 -13.31 15.19 4.56
C ASP A 341 -12.90 14.70 3.16
N ASN A 342 -13.57 15.24 2.15
CA ASN A 342 -13.28 14.95 0.74
C ASN A 342 -11.88 15.35 0.31
N TYR A 343 -11.33 16.43 0.87
CA TYR A 343 -9.99 16.90 0.52
C TYR A 343 -8.95 15.89 1.00
N LEU A 344 -9.04 15.45 2.26
CA LEU A 344 -8.14 14.43 2.81
C LEU A 344 -8.29 13.08 2.10
N SER A 345 -9.51 12.72 1.70
CA SER A 345 -9.76 11.54 0.86
C SER A 345 -9.03 11.63 -0.48
N VAL A 346 -9.11 12.75 -1.19
CA VAL A 346 -8.37 12.94 -2.46
C VAL A 346 -6.86 12.92 -2.24
N GLN A 347 -6.37 13.56 -1.16
CA GLN A 347 -4.96 13.56 -0.82
C GLN A 347 -4.43 12.15 -0.50
N TYR A 348 -5.24 11.31 0.15
CA TYR A 348 -4.91 9.92 0.41
C TYR A 348 -4.56 9.16 -0.87
N PHE A 349 -5.39 9.26 -1.92
CA PHE A 349 -5.13 8.56 -3.20
C PHE A 349 -3.95 9.16 -3.99
N LYS A 350 -3.55 10.40 -3.67
CA LYS A 350 -2.36 11.05 -4.24
C LYS A 350 -1.09 10.79 -3.44
N GLU A 351 -1.18 10.16 -2.27
CA GLU A 351 -0.03 9.91 -1.41
C GLU A 351 0.95 8.96 -2.10
N ARG A 352 2.18 9.43 -2.31
CA ARG A 352 3.20 8.70 -3.06
C ARG A 352 3.48 7.35 -2.41
N GLY A 353 3.30 6.29 -3.18
CA GLY A 353 3.62 4.93 -2.76
C GLY A 353 2.64 4.31 -1.76
N ILE A 354 1.46 4.91 -1.51
CA ILE A 354 0.46 4.33 -0.60
C ILE A 354 -0.05 2.97 -1.06
N PHE A 355 -0.06 2.75 -2.38
CA PHE A 355 -0.39 1.51 -3.06
C PHE A 355 0.84 0.75 -3.56
N LYS A 356 2.06 1.08 -3.12
CA LYS A 356 3.24 0.27 -3.46
C LYS A 356 3.17 -1.06 -2.70
N LEU A 357 3.41 -2.19 -3.37
CA LEU A 357 3.35 -3.52 -2.77
C LEU A 357 4.13 -3.64 -1.44
N SER A 358 5.36 -3.14 -1.39
CA SER A 358 6.18 -3.11 -0.17
C SER A 358 5.48 -2.41 0.99
N ASN A 359 4.84 -1.27 0.72
CA ASN A 359 4.18 -0.46 1.72
C ASN A 359 2.85 -1.09 2.14
N LEU A 360 2.09 -1.64 1.20
CA LEU A 360 0.86 -2.39 1.48
C LEU A 360 1.14 -3.58 2.39
N TYR A 361 2.11 -4.41 2.02
CA TYR A 361 2.47 -5.59 2.78
C TYR A 361 2.99 -5.25 4.17
N GLU A 362 3.89 -4.25 4.30
CA GLU A 362 4.39 -3.80 5.60
C GLU A 362 3.25 -3.25 6.49
N GLN A 363 2.34 -2.45 5.94
CA GLN A 363 1.20 -1.92 6.70
C GLN A 363 0.23 -3.02 7.14
N LEU A 364 -0.10 -3.95 6.23
CA LEU A 364 -1.14 -4.95 6.43
C LEU A 364 -0.64 -6.15 7.26
N ILE A 365 0.59 -6.57 7.07
CA ILE A 365 1.15 -7.78 7.70
C ILE A 365 2.13 -7.43 8.83
N GLY A 366 2.74 -6.23 8.80
CA GLY A 366 3.66 -5.77 9.84
C GLY A 366 5.09 -6.29 9.67
N VAL A 367 5.43 -6.85 8.50
CA VAL A 367 6.78 -7.33 8.18
C VAL A 367 7.21 -6.79 6.83
N LYS A 368 8.52 -6.58 6.67
CA LYS A 368 9.12 -6.28 5.36
C LYS A 368 9.42 -7.59 4.63
N PHE A 369 9.46 -7.54 3.31
CA PHE A 369 9.88 -8.66 2.48
C PHE A 369 10.97 -8.22 1.52
N ASP A 370 11.70 -9.20 1.00
CA ASP A 370 12.68 -8.95 -0.04
C ASP A 370 11.96 -8.75 -1.38
N SER A 371 11.82 -7.49 -1.79
CA SER A 371 11.20 -7.16 -3.08
C SER A 371 12.11 -7.46 -4.28
N HIS A 372 13.23 -8.17 -4.13
CA HIS A 372 14.17 -8.45 -5.22
C HIS A 372 13.76 -9.67 -6.07
N HIS A 373 13.09 -10.67 -5.51
CA HIS A 373 12.73 -11.90 -6.20
C HIS A 373 11.26 -11.95 -6.63
N ALA A 374 10.99 -12.52 -7.81
CA ALA A 374 9.62 -12.58 -8.34
C ALA A 374 8.69 -13.44 -7.47
N GLN A 375 9.22 -14.48 -6.82
CA GLN A 375 8.44 -15.33 -5.92
C GLN A 375 8.02 -14.57 -4.66
N ASP A 376 8.92 -13.81 -4.04
CA ASP A 376 8.65 -13.05 -2.82
C ASP A 376 7.59 -11.96 -3.08
N ASP A 377 7.63 -11.32 -4.26
CA ASP A 377 6.58 -10.40 -4.72
C ASP A 377 5.21 -11.11 -4.82
N CYS A 378 5.18 -12.36 -5.34
CA CYS A 378 3.94 -13.14 -5.42
C CYS A 378 3.39 -13.51 -4.04
N GLU A 379 4.25 -13.92 -3.10
CA GLU A 379 3.84 -14.24 -1.73
C GLU A 379 3.33 -13.00 -0.99
N ALA A 380 4.04 -11.87 -1.11
CA ALA A 380 3.61 -10.60 -0.52
C ALA A 380 2.26 -10.14 -1.09
N LEU A 381 2.07 -10.23 -2.41
CA LEU A 381 0.81 -9.89 -3.06
C LEU A 381 -0.33 -10.79 -2.60
N MET A 382 -0.10 -12.10 -2.47
CA MET A 382 -1.10 -13.04 -1.95
C MET A 382 -1.58 -12.61 -0.55
N PHE A 383 -0.65 -12.21 0.33
CA PHE A 383 -1.01 -11.71 1.66
C PHE A 383 -1.79 -10.39 1.63
N VAL A 384 -1.46 -9.48 0.72
CA VAL A 384 -2.23 -8.25 0.52
C VAL A 384 -3.67 -8.61 0.12
N CYS A 385 -3.86 -9.51 -0.86
CA CYS A 385 -5.20 -9.96 -1.26
C CYS A 385 -5.98 -10.59 -0.09
N ILE A 386 -5.33 -11.47 0.69
CA ILE A 386 -5.94 -12.10 1.88
C ILE A 386 -6.39 -11.07 2.91
N ALA A 387 -5.65 -9.96 3.07
CA ALA A 387 -6.01 -8.90 4.00
C ALA A 387 -7.29 -8.14 3.60
N TYR A 388 -7.65 -8.09 2.31
CA TYR A 388 -8.94 -7.55 1.84
C TYR A 388 -10.08 -8.58 1.91
N ALA A 389 -9.77 -9.85 2.17
CA ALA A 389 -10.74 -10.88 2.52
C ALA A 389 -11.86 -11.05 1.47
N GLU A 390 -13.12 -11.07 1.88
CA GLU A 390 -14.28 -11.28 0.98
C GLU A 390 -14.38 -10.22 -0.11
N GLU A 391 -14.02 -8.97 0.19
CA GLU A 391 -14.08 -7.85 -0.75
C GLU A 391 -13.14 -8.10 -1.95
N PHE A 392 -12.00 -8.73 -1.71
CA PHE A 392 -11.09 -9.18 -2.77
C PHE A 392 -11.71 -10.30 -3.61
N LEU A 393 -12.31 -11.30 -2.96
CA LEU A 393 -12.91 -12.44 -3.64
C LEU A 393 -14.06 -12.01 -4.56
N GLU A 394 -14.97 -11.19 -4.04
CA GLU A 394 -16.09 -10.63 -4.80
C GLU A 394 -15.61 -9.78 -5.98
N TYR A 395 -14.55 -8.98 -5.79
CA TYR A 395 -13.98 -8.19 -6.88
C TYR A 395 -13.47 -9.08 -8.01
N VAL A 396 -12.69 -10.12 -7.68
CA VAL A 396 -12.15 -11.06 -8.66
C VAL A 396 -13.28 -11.78 -9.40
N ASP A 397 -14.28 -12.28 -8.68
CA ASP A 397 -15.40 -13.03 -9.25
C ASP A 397 -16.23 -12.18 -10.24
N GLN A 398 -16.24 -10.85 -10.07
CA GLN A 398 -17.01 -9.92 -10.93
C GLN A 398 -16.20 -9.25 -12.05
N ARG A 399 -14.89 -9.08 -11.87
CA ARG A 399 -14.05 -8.20 -12.71
C ARG A 399 -12.92 -8.90 -13.43
N ALA A 400 -12.69 -10.19 -13.20
CA ALA A 400 -11.65 -10.93 -13.90
C ALA A 400 -11.94 -11.01 -15.41
N VAL A 401 -10.90 -10.82 -16.23
CA VAL A 401 -11.00 -10.75 -17.70
C VAL A 401 -10.04 -11.71 -18.37
N GLU A 402 -10.38 -12.16 -19.59
CA GLU A 402 -9.47 -12.96 -20.41
C GLU A 402 -8.35 -12.10 -20.99
N PHE A 403 -7.23 -12.72 -21.36
CA PHE A 403 -6.08 -12.04 -21.97
C PHE A 403 -6.02 -12.28 -23.49
N PRO A 404 -5.65 -11.28 -24.31
CA PRO A 404 -5.25 -9.91 -23.96
C PRO A 404 -6.45 -8.97 -23.72
N PHE A 405 -6.28 -7.96 -22.86
CA PHE A 405 -7.30 -6.95 -22.53
C PHE A 405 -6.74 -5.53 -22.42
#